data_AF-A0A5S3RIL0-F1
#
_entry.id   AF-A0A5S3RIL0-F1
#
_cell.length_a   1.000
_cell.length_b   1.000
_cell.length_c   1.000
_cell.angle_alpha   90.00
_cell.angle_beta   90.00
_cell.angle_gamma   90.00
#
_symmetry.space_group_name_H-M   'P 1'
#
loop_
_entity.id
_entity.type
_entity.pdbx_description
1 polymer ?
#
loop_
_entity_poly.entity_id
_entity_poly.type
_entity_poly.pdbx_seq_one_letter_code
_entity_poly.pdbx_strand_id
1 'polypeptide(L)'
;MSHKQLKLLAVSLGFLALAPLCGVFIAELIVAVLNCRVSESGHSDCVIGGIDIGMLLAILYTGGWFGIITVPVGGLAALVCYNKYRDLQLNKKQ
;
A
#
# COMPACT_ATOMS: atom_id res chain seq x y z
N MET A 1 -15.43 18.21 13.20
CA MET A 1 -15.13 17.41 11.99
C MET A 1 -16.42 16.73 11.55
N SER A 2 -16.89 16.94 10.31
CA SER A 2 -18.19 16.41 9.86
C SER A 2 -18.16 14.87 9.70
N HIS A 3 -19.27 14.18 9.95
CA HIS A 3 -19.37 12.71 9.84
C HIS A 3 -18.90 12.19 8.47
N LYS A 4 -19.17 12.95 7.39
CA LYS A 4 -18.71 12.62 6.03
C LYS A 4 -17.17 12.65 5.92
N GLN A 5 -16.53 13.60 6.60
CA GLN A 5 -15.08 13.75 6.62
C GLN A 5 -14.41 12.60 7.37
N LEU A 6 -14.99 12.15 8.49
CA LEU A 6 -14.45 11.02 9.25
C LEU A 6 -14.46 9.71 8.44
N LYS A 7 -15.58 9.46 7.73
CA LYS A 7 -15.70 8.30 6.84
C LYS A 7 -14.69 8.38 5.69
N LEU A 8 -14.57 9.55 5.07
CA LEU A 8 -13.63 9.76 3.97
C LEU A 8 -12.18 9.53 4.42
N LEU A 9 -11.80 10.07 5.59
CA LEU A 9 -10.48 9.89 6.19
C LEU A 9 -10.18 8.42 6.51
N ALA A 10 -11.13 7.69 7.10
CA ALA A 10 -10.94 6.27 7.40
C ALA A 10 -10.68 5.46 6.12
N VAL A 11 -11.43 5.74 5.05
CA VAL A 11 -11.24 5.07 3.74
C VAL A 11 -9.91 5.47 3.11
N SER A 12 -9.57 6.76 3.06
CA SER A 12 -8.33 7.21 2.42
C SER A 12 -7.08 6.71 3.14
N LEU A 13 -7.09 6.66 4.47
CA LEU A 13 -6.01 6.09 5.27
C LEU A 13 -5.88 4.57 5.04
N GLY A 14 -7.00 3.86 4.90
CA GLY A 14 -6.99 2.44 4.55
C GLY A 14 -6.35 2.18 3.18
N PHE A 15 -6.70 2.98 2.16
CA PHE A 15 -6.07 2.89 0.84
C PHE A 15 -4.59 3.22 0.87
N LEU A 16 -4.20 4.28 1.60
CA LEU A 16 -2.80 4.67 1.72
C LEU A 16 -1.95 3.59 2.41
N ALA A 17 -2.52 2.89 3.40
CA ALA A 17 -1.86 1.77 4.07
C ALA A 17 -1.61 0.57 3.14
N LEU A 18 -2.50 0.34 2.16
CA LEU A 18 -2.40 -0.78 1.21
C LEU A 18 -1.61 -0.46 -0.06
N ALA A 19 -1.49 0.81 -0.43
CA ALA A 19 -0.77 1.26 -1.62
C ALA A 19 0.65 0.67 -1.77
N PRO A 20 1.53 0.66 -0.74
CA PRO A 20 2.86 0.06 -0.86
C PRO A 20 2.82 -1.45 -1.12
N LEU A 21 1.87 -2.17 -0.51
CA LEU A 21 1.70 -3.60 -0.73
C LEU A 21 1.27 -3.90 -2.17
N CYS A 22 0.36 -3.10 -2.73
CA CYS A 22 -0.04 -3.24 -4.13
C CYS A 22 1.15 -3.10 -5.09
N GLY A 23 2.09 -2.17 -4.81
CA GLY A 23 3.32 -2.03 -5.59
C GLY A 23 4.16 -3.31 -5.57
N VAL A 24 4.41 -3.87 -4.39
CA VAL A 24 5.20 -5.11 -4.25
C VAL A 24 4.52 -6.28 -4.96
N PHE A 25 3.20 -6.44 -4.83
CA PHE A 25 2.47 -7.51 -5.51
C PHE A 25 2.57 -7.41 -7.04
N ILE A 26 2.49 -6.21 -7.59
CA ILE A 26 2.65 -5.99 -9.03
C ILE A 26 4.08 -6.35 -9.46
N ALA A 27 5.08 -5.96 -8.68
CA ALA A 27 6.47 -6.31 -8.97
C ALA A 27 6.70 -7.83 -8.94
N GLU A 28 6.21 -8.52 -7.91
CA GLU A 28 6.26 -9.98 -7.79
C GLU A 28 5.60 -10.69 -8.98
N LEU A 29 4.42 -10.22 -9.42
CA LEU A 29 3.75 -10.77 -10.61
C LEU A 29 4.61 -10.62 -11.87
N ILE A 30 5.24 -9.46 -12.07
CA ILE A 30 6.10 -9.21 -13.23
C ILE A 30 7.34 -10.12 -13.17
N VAL A 31 7.96 -10.27 -12.00
CA VAL A 31 9.08 -11.19 -11.78
C VAL A 31 8.71 -12.63 -12.10
N ALA A 32 7.55 -13.08 -11.64
CA ALA A 32 7.05 -14.43 -11.88
C ALA A 32 6.77 -14.70 -13.37
N VAL A 33 6.23 -13.71 -14.09
CA VAL A 33 5.97 -13.84 -15.54
C VAL A 33 7.27 -13.85 -16.35
N LEU A 34 8.25 -13.01 -15.98
CA LEU A 34 9.51 -12.87 -16.72
C LEU A 34 10.59 -13.87 -16.28
N ASN A 35 10.37 -14.62 -15.20
CA ASN A 35 11.35 -15.53 -14.59
C ASN A 35 12.71 -14.87 -14.31
N CYS A 36 12.70 -13.58 -13.97
CA CYS A 36 13.91 -12.82 -13.66
C CYS A 36 14.16 -12.74 -12.14
N ARG A 37 15.27 -12.15 -11.72
CA ARG A 37 15.51 -11.79 -10.32
C ARG A 37 15.65 -10.29 -10.18
N VAL A 38 15.00 -9.74 -9.17
CA VAL A 38 15.12 -8.34 -8.77
C VAL A 38 15.86 -8.32 -7.43
N SER A 39 16.91 -7.52 -7.36
CA SER A 39 17.60 -7.24 -6.10
C SER A 39 17.50 -5.75 -5.80
N GLU A 40 17.14 -5.42 -4.56
CA GLU A 40 17.16 -4.04 -4.05
C GLU A 40 18.59 -3.47 -3.95
N SER A 41 19.62 -4.32 -3.98
CA SER A 41 21.03 -3.97 -3.75
C SER A 41 21.89 -3.84 -5.01
N GLY A 42 21.32 -3.93 -6.21
CA GLY A 42 21.96 -3.39 -7.42
C GLY A 42 22.25 -4.35 -8.58
N HIS A 43 21.82 -5.61 -8.55
CA HIS A 43 21.82 -6.46 -9.76
C HIS A 43 20.44 -7.06 -9.97
N SER A 44 19.82 -6.72 -11.10
CA SER A 44 18.49 -7.17 -11.49
C SER A 44 18.51 -7.57 -12.95
N ASP A 45 18.19 -8.84 -13.22
CA ASP A 45 18.28 -9.42 -14.57
C ASP A 45 16.93 -9.34 -15.31
N CYS A 46 16.16 -8.27 -15.06
CA CYS A 46 14.81 -8.11 -15.62
C CYS A 46 14.83 -7.17 -16.83
N VAL A 47 14.92 -7.75 -18.03
CA VAL A 47 14.92 -7.02 -19.30
C VAL A 47 13.67 -7.34 -20.12
N ILE A 48 12.92 -6.32 -20.55
CA ILE A 48 11.80 -6.46 -21.49
C ILE A 48 12.15 -5.72 -22.77
N GLY A 49 12.26 -6.43 -23.90
CA GLY A 49 12.48 -5.79 -25.21
C GLY A 49 13.78 -4.99 -25.30
N GLY A 50 14.82 -5.35 -24.53
CA GLY A 50 16.09 -4.63 -24.44
C GLY A 50 16.13 -3.49 -23.42
N ILE A 51 15.02 -3.22 -22.72
CA ILE A 51 14.96 -2.22 -21.64
C ILE A 51 15.05 -2.92 -20.28
N ASP A 52 16.04 -2.53 -19.48
CA ASP A 52 16.17 -2.97 -18.09
C ASP A 52 15.10 -2.29 -17.22
N ILE A 53 14.16 -3.09 -16.74
CA ILE A 53 13.09 -2.66 -15.82
C ILE A 53 13.43 -3.02 -14.36
N GLY A 54 14.55 -3.67 -14.13
CA GLY A 54 14.96 -4.15 -12.81
C GLY A 54 15.08 -3.03 -11.78
N MET A 55 15.57 -1.85 -12.18
CA MET A 55 15.60 -0.68 -11.31
C MET A 55 14.20 -0.19 -10.93
N LEU A 56 13.24 -0.24 -11.85
CA LEU A 56 11.86 0.16 -11.59
C LEU A 56 11.20 -0.81 -10.61
N LEU A 57 11.38 -2.11 -10.83
CA LEU A 57 10.89 -3.15 -9.93
C LEU A 57 11.55 -3.05 -8.56
N ALA A 58 12.86 -2.79 -8.48
CA ALA A 58 13.57 -2.59 -7.22
C ALA A 58 12.94 -1.45 -6.40
N ILE A 59 12.57 -0.33 -7.04
CA ILE A 59 11.83 0.75 -6.36
C ILE A 59 10.47 0.25 -5.84
N LEU A 60 9.74 -0.55 -6.60
CA LEU A 60 8.47 -1.13 -6.13
C LEU A 60 8.69 -2.08 -4.93
N TYR A 61 9.77 -2.87 -4.92
CA TYR A 61 10.16 -3.71 -3.78
C TYR A 61 10.51 -2.89 -2.54
N THR A 62 11.09 -1.69 -2.69
CA THR A 62 11.26 -0.78 -1.53
C THR A 62 9.93 -0.41 -0.87
N GLY A 63 8.83 -0.45 -1.64
CA GLY A 63 7.47 -0.35 -1.13
C GLY A 63 7.16 -1.36 -0.02
N GLY A 64 7.77 -2.54 -0.03
CA GLY A 64 7.65 -3.54 1.04
C GLY A 64 8.15 -3.02 2.38
N TRP A 65 9.30 -2.35 2.39
CA TRP A 65 9.85 -1.68 3.56
C TRP A 65 8.93 -0.57 4.07
N PHE A 66 8.39 0.24 3.16
CA PHE A 66 7.37 1.23 3.53
C PHE A 66 6.11 0.56 4.09
N GLY A 67 5.72 -0.59 3.56
CA GLY A 67 4.60 -1.42 4.02
C GLY A 67 4.70 -1.78 5.51
N ILE A 68 5.91 -2.08 6.00
CA ILE A 68 6.15 -2.44 7.41
C ILE A 68 5.64 -1.35 8.37
N ILE A 69 5.77 -0.08 8.01
CA ILE A 69 5.35 1.05 8.85
C ILE A 69 3.95 1.55 8.46
N THR A 70 3.70 1.71 7.16
CA THR A 70 2.46 2.29 6.65
C THR A 70 1.23 1.43 6.94
N VAL A 71 1.36 0.10 6.90
CA VAL A 71 0.25 -0.82 7.20
C VAL A 71 -0.20 -0.72 8.66
N PRO A 72 0.66 -0.89 9.69
CA PRO A 72 0.22 -0.77 11.07
C PRO A 72 -0.20 0.66 11.42
N VAL A 73 0.55 1.68 11.01
CA VAL A 73 0.24 3.08 11.35
C VAL A 73 -1.03 3.56 10.64
N GLY A 74 -1.11 3.38 9.32
CA GLY A 74 -2.27 3.78 8.52
C GLY A 74 -3.51 2.94 8.84
N GLY A 75 -3.34 1.64 9.08
CA GLY A 75 -4.40 0.73 9.51
C GLY A 75 -4.98 1.10 10.88
N LEU A 76 -4.14 1.37 11.88
CA LEU A 76 -4.59 1.82 13.20
C LEU A 76 -5.30 3.17 13.11
N ALA A 77 -4.74 4.13 12.37
CA ALA A 77 -5.37 5.44 12.19
C ALA A 77 -6.75 5.32 11.50
N ALA A 78 -6.86 4.49 10.46
CA ALA A 78 -8.12 4.20 9.79
C ALA A 78 -9.15 3.56 10.74
N LEU A 79 -8.72 2.61 11.57
CA LEU A 79 -9.58 1.90 12.53
C LEU A 79 -10.10 2.85 13.62
N VAL A 80 -9.25 3.73 14.16
CA VAL A 80 -9.65 4.75 15.14
C VAL A 80 -10.67 5.72 14.53
N CYS A 81 -10.41 6.22 13.32
CA CYS A 81 -11.36 7.09 12.61
C CYS A 81 -12.68 6.37 12.33
N TYR A 82 -12.64 5.09 11.95
CA TYR A 82 -13.83 4.30 11.67
C TYR A 82 -14.67 4.06 12.93
N ASN A 83 -14.05 3.68 14.05
CA ASN A 83 -14.75 3.49 15.33
C ASN A 83 -15.44 4.77 15.78
N LYS A 84 -14.72 5.90 15.74
CA LYS A 84 -15.30 7.21 16.08
C LYS A 84 -16.46 7.61 15.16
N TYR A 85 -16.38 7.29 13.87
CA TYR A 85 -17.47 7.52 12.92
C TYR A 85 -18.70 6.69 13.28
N ARG A 86 -18.50 5.41 13.59
CA ARG A 86 -19.55 4.47 13.96
C ARG A 86 -20.26 4.91 15.25
N ASP A 87 -19.51 5.30 16.28
CA ASP A 87 -20.10 5.70 17.56
C ASP A 87 -20.96 6.98 17.42
N LEU A 88 -20.51 7.93 16.60
CA LEU A 88 -21.30 9.13 16.26
C LEU A 88 -22.58 8.81 15.47
N GLN A 89 -22.59 7.74 14.67
CA GLN A 89 -23.80 7.29 13.97
C GLN A 89 -24.78 6.59 14.92
N LEU A 90 -24.28 5.80 15.87
CA LEU A 90 -25.11 5.14 16.87
C LEU A 90 -25.81 6.16 17.77
N ASN A 91 -25.08 7.17 18.27
CA ASN A 91 -25.65 8.21 19.13
C ASN A 91 -26.71 9.09 18.43
N LYS A 92 -26.67 9.19 17.09
CA LYS A 92 -27.70 9.92 16.33
C LYS A 92 -29.00 9.12 16.18
N LYS A 93 -28.95 7.80 16.37
CA LYS A 93 -30.08 6.89 16.15
C LYS A 93 -30.90 6.63 17.42
N GLN A 94 -30.32 6.92 18.60
CA GLN A 94 -31.03 6.95 19.88
C GLN A 94 -31.71 8.31 20.08
#